data_AF-A0A7C4W6G5-F1
#
_entry.id   AF-A0A7C4W6G5-F1
#
_cell.length_a   1.000
_cell.length_b   1.000
_cell.length_c   1.000
_cell.angle_alpha   90.00
_cell.angle_beta   90.00
_cell.angle_gamma   90.00
#
_symmetry.space_group_name_H-M   'P 1'
#
loop_
_entity.id
_entity.type
_entity.pdbx_description
1 polymer ?
#
loop_
_entity_poly.entity_id
_entity_poly.type
_entity_poly.pdbx_seq_one_letter_code
_entity_poly.pdbx_strand_id
1 'polypeptide(L)'
;MDVDSGELLALEVAYGRSCLNSLIFLGKASKICVNKPLVIVDRGPWYPWALERLRLEYKYQRFGMRNKVEKFFRCLEERMVIFHHKMSTRDHIQGIRNLNLFLKTLHTILSNY
;
A
#
# COMPACT_ATOMS: atom_id res chain seq x y z
N MET A 1 5.89 -2.84 -2.02
CA MET A 1 7.25 -2.30 -2.17
C MET A 1 8.19 -3.47 -2.19
N ASP A 2 9.07 -3.55 -3.17
CA ASP A 2 10.15 -4.51 -3.18
C ASP A 2 11.16 -4.15 -2.08
N VAL A 3 11.49 -5.13 -1.24
CA VAL A 3 12.29 -4.88 -0.03
C VAL A 3 13.75 -4.67 -0.39
N ASP A 4 14.24 -5.25 -1.47
CA ASP A 4 15.65 -5.19 -1.84
C ASP A 4 15.93 -3.90 -2.61
N SER A 5 15.22 -3.67 -3.72
CA SER A 5 15.37 -2.48 -4.56
C SER A 5 14.76 -1.22 -3.93
N GLY A 6 13.77 -1.37 -3.06
CA GLY A 6 12.98 -0.24 -2.54
C GLY A 6 11.92 0.28 -3.51
N GLU A 7 11.69 -0.41 -4.64
CA GLU A 7 10.72 -0.02 -5.65
C GLU A 7 9.28 -0.11 -5.14
N LEU A 8 8.46 0.91 -5.43
CA LEU A 8 7.04 0.89 -5.11
C LEU A 8 6.24 0.10 -6.15
N LEU A 9 6.03 -1.20 -5.90
CA LEU A 9 5.27 -2.08 -6.81
C LEU A 9 3.77 -1.75 -6.90
N ALA A 10 3.14 -1.42 -5.77
CA ALA A 10 1.70 -1.17 -5.71
C ALA A 10 1.36 -0.32 -4.48
N LEU A 11 0.39 0.58 -4.64
CA LEU A 11 -0.21 1.39 -3.60
C LEU A 11 -1.71 1.52 -3.84
N GLU A 12 -2.51 1.26 -2.82
CA GLU A 12 -3.98 1.32 -2.92
C GLU A 12 -4.57 1.99 -1.68
N VAL A 13 -5.65 2.74 -1.88
CA VAL A 13 -6.43 3.36 -0.81
C VAL A 13 -7.73 2.59 -0.67
N ALA A 14 -8.03 2.18 0.56
CA ALA A 14 -9.29 1.54 0.91
C ALA A 14 -9.98 2.32 2.03
N TYR A 15 -11.30 2.31 2.04
CA TYR A 15 -12.11 2.94 3.09
C TYR A 15 -11.90 2.26 4.46
N GLY A 16 -11.61 0.95 4.46
CA GLY A 16 -11.43 0.19 5.68
C GLY A 16 -10.38 -0.90 5.54
N ARG A 17 -10.19 -1.66 6.62
CA ARG A 17 -9.24 -2.79 6.70
C ARG A 17 -10.04 -4.07 6.89
N SER A 18 -9.99 -4.97 5.91
CA SER A 18 -10.70 -6.25 5.94
C SER A 18 -9.88 -7.31 5.22
N CYS A 19 -10.15 -8.58 5.53
CA CYS A 19 -9.52 -9.72 4.83
C CYS A 19 -9.76 -9.66 3.32
N LEU A 20 -10.95 -9.20 2.89
CA LEU A 20 -11.28 -9.02 1.47
C LEU A 20 -10.45 -7.92 0.82
N ASN A 21 -10.28 -6.78 1.49
CA ASN A 21 -9.43 -5.69 1.00
C ASN A 21 -7.98 -6.17 0.83
N SER A 22 -7.47 -6.92 1.81
CA SER A 22 -6.13 -7.52 1.74
C SER A 22 -6.01 -8.53 0.60
N LEU A 23 -7.00 -9.39 0.40
CA LEU A 23 -7.01 -10.37 -0.69
C LEU A 23 -6.98 -9.69 -2.05
N ILE A 24 -7.82 -8.68 -2.27
CA ILE A 24 -7.89 -7.93 -3.54
C ILE A 24 -6.56 -7.22 -3.79
N PHE A 25 -6.04 -6.51 -2.80
CA PHE A 25 -4.78 -5.77 -2.92
C PHE A 25 -3.60 -6.70 -3.21
N LEU A 26 -3.42 -7.76 -2.41
CA LEU A 26 -2.34 -8.73 -2.59
C LEU A 26 -2.46 -9.46 -3.93
N GLY A 27 -3.69 -9.77 -4.36
CA GLY A 27 -3.94 -10.39 -5.67
C GLY A 27 -3.54 -9.48 -6.83
N LYS A 28 -3.77 -8.16 -6.73
CA LYS A 28 -3.29 -7.19 -7.73
C LYS A 28 -1.76 -7.07 -7.70
N ALA A 29 -1.18 -6.88 -6.51
CA ALA A 29 0.27 -6.71 -6.36
C ALA A 29 1.06 -7.95 -6.81
N SER A 30 0.54 -9.15 -6.53
CA SER A 30 1.17 -10.41 -6.93
C SER A 30 1.22 -10.61 -8.44
N LYS A 31 0.33 -9.98 -9.23
CA LYS A 31 0.37 -10.04 -10.70
C LYS A 31 1.53 -9.24 -11.31
N ILE A 32 2.09 -8.30 -10.55
CA ILE A 32 3.23 -7.47 -10.96
C ILE A 32 4.55 -8.21 -10.69
N CYS A 33 4.55 -9.14 -9.74
CA CYS A 33 5.74 -9.89 -9.36
C CYS A 33 6.01 -11.04 -10.34
N VAL A 34 7.27 -11.24 -10.71
CA VAL A 34 7.70 -12.30 -11.65
C VAL A 34 7.52 -13.72 -11.07
N ASN A 35 7.46 -13.84 -9.73
CA ASN A 35 7.30 -15.10 -9.00
C ASN A 35 6.32 -14.92 -7.83
N LYS A 36 6.13 -15.97 -7.02
CA LYS A 36 5.49 -15.85 -5.71
C LYS A 36 6.49 -15.28 -4.70
N PRO A 37 6.38 -14.01 -4.29
CA PRO A 37 7.32 -13.44 -3.34
C PRO A 37 7.04 -13.93 -1.92
N LEU A 38 8.08 -13.92 -1.09
CA LEU A 38 7.91 -13.94 0.37
C LEU A 38 7.36 -12.58 0.81
N VAL A 39 6.18 -12.56 1.43
CA VAL A 39 5.55 -11.32 1.88
C VAL A 39 5.92 -11.01 3.32
N ILE A 40 6.53 -9.86 3.56
CA ILE A 40 6.81 -9.37 4.92
C ILE A 40 5.63 -8.52 5.39
N VAL A 41 4.96 -8.95 6.46
CA VAL A 41 3.76 -8.28 7.01
C VAL A 41 3.89 -7.95 8.50
N ASP A 42 3.03 -7.06 8.98
CA ASP A 42 2.79 -6.88 10.41
C ASP A 42 1.85 -7.94 10.98
N ARG A 43 1.47 -7.79 12.25
CA ARG A 43 0.50 -8.67 12.93
C ARG A 43 -0.96 -8.30 12.62
N GLY A 44 -1.23 -7.60 11.51
CA GLY A 44 -2.57 -7.24 11.09
C GLY A 44 -3.44 -8.49 10.90
N PRO A 45 -4.62 -8.58 11.54
CA PRO A 45 -5.44 -9.79 11.55
C PRO A 45 -6.03 -10.15 10.18
N TRP A 46 -6.01 -9.22 9.22
CA TRP A 46 -6.54 -9.41 7.86
C TRP A 46 -5.57 -10.09 6.89
N TYR A 47 -4.27 -10.09 7.20
CA TYR A 47 -3.24 -10.65 6.31
C TYR A 47 -3.23 -12.19 6.24
N PRO A 48 -3.29 -12.95 7.35
CA PRO A 48 -3.10 -14.41 7.32
C PRO A 48 -4.07 -15.10 6.36
N TRP A 49 -5.36 -14.81 6.51
CA TRP A 49 -6.40 -15.38 5.66
C TRP A 49 -6.19 -15.08 4.17
N ALA A 50 -5.81 -13.84 3.82
CA ALA A 50 -5.58 -13.44 2.43
C ALA A 50 -4.34 -14.11 1.83
N LEU A 51 -3.26 -14.20 2.60
CA LEU A 51 -1.98 -14.79 2.17
C LEU A 51 -2.11 -16.30 1.96
N GLU A 52 -2.78 -17.00 2.88
CA GLU A 52 -3.11 -18.42 2.75
C GLU A 52 -3.95 -18.69 1.50
N ARG A 53 -4.99 -17.87 1.25
CA ARG A 53 -5.86 -18.02 0.09
C ARG A 53 -5.13 -17.84 -1.25
N LEU A 54 -4.12 -16.97 -1.28
CA LEU A 54 -3.26 -16.73 -2.43
C LEU A 54 -2.06 -17.70 -2.51
N ARG A 55 -1.88 -18.57 -1.51
CA ARG A 55 -0.73 -19.48 -1.39
C ARG A 55 0.59 -18.71 -1.51
N LEU A 56 0.68 -17.60 -0.77
CA LEU A 56 1.88 -16.78 -0.62
C LEU A 56 2.54 -17.10 0.71
N GLU A 57 3.85 -17.35 0.67
CA GLU A 57 4.63 -17.45 1.89
C GLU A 57 4.74 -16.07 2.55
N TYR A 58 4.73 -16.04 3.88
CA TYR A 58 4.81 -14.79 4.59
C TYR A 58 5.57 -14.91 5.90
N LYS A 59 6.16 -13.78 6.31
CA LYS A 59 6.89 -13.64 7.57
C LYS A 59 6.41 -12.42 8.34
N TYR A 60 6.11 -12.62 9.61
CA TYR A 60 5.85 -11.52 10.52
C TYR A 60 7.14 -10.82 10.91
N GLN A 61 7.15 -9.50 10.79
CA GLN A 61 8.29 -8.69 11.23
C GLN A 61 7.78 -7.39 11.88
N ARG A 62 8.24 -7.09 13.09
CA ARG A 62 7.86 -5.85 13.78
C ARG A 62 8.71 -4.66 13.30
N PHE A 63 10.02 -4.86 13.19
CA PHE A 63 11.01 -3.84 12.80
C PHE A 63 12.02 -4.43 11.80
N GLY A 64 12.67 -3.57 11.02
CA GLY A 64 13.76 -3.94 10.11
C GLY A 64 13.40 -3.65 8.66
N MET A 65 13.18 -4.69 7.86
CA MET A 65 12.89 -4.53 6.42
C MET A 65 11.62 -3.69 6.15
N ARG A 66 10.65 -3.74 7.06
CA ARG A 66 9.43 -2.93 7.01
C ARG A 66 9.66 -1.43 7.22
N ASN A 67 10.81 -1.03 7.77
CA ASN A 67 11.14 0.38 7.98
C ASN A 67 11.17 1.15 6.65
N LYS A 68 11.46 0.49 5.51
CA LYS A 68 11.38 1.12 4.18
C LYS A 68 9.95 1.55 3.86
N VAL A 69 8.97 0.68 4.14
CA VAL A 69 7.55 0.96 3.95
C VAL A 69 7.09 2.09 4.88
N GLU A 70 7.51 2.07 6.14
CA GLU A 70 7.17 3.14 7.11
C GLU A 70 7.78 4.49 6.71
N LYS A 71 9.03 4.51 6.23
CA LYS A 71 9.67 5.71 5.68
C LYS A 71 8.90 6.25 4.47
N PHE A 72 8.46 5.36 3.57
CA PHE A 72 7.65 5.75 2.42
C PHE A 72 6.34 6.40 2.85
N PHE A 73 5.58 5.77 3.77
CA PHE A 73 4.32 6.33 4.25
C PHE A 73 4.53 7.65 4.99
N ARG A 74 5.59 7.81 5.77
CA ARG A 74 5.91 9.09 6.40
C ARG A 74 6.16 10.21 5.38
N CYS A 75 6.97 9.94 4.35
CA CYS A 75 7.20 10.90 3.26
C CYS A 75 5.90 11.23 2.52
N LEU A 76 5.04 10.24 2.32
CA LEU A 76 3.71 10.42 1.72
C LEU A 76 2.83 11.32 2.59
N GLU A 77 2.78 11.09 3.89
CA GLU A 77 2.02 11.88 4.86
C GLU A 77 2.52 13.33 4.90
N GLU A 78 3.84 13.54 4.99
CA GLU A 78 4.47 14.87 4.97
C GLU A 78 4.09 15.66 3.71
N ARG A 79 4.10 15.01 2.54
CA ARG A 79 3.65 15.62 1.27
C ARG A 79 2.14 15.87 1.27
N MET A 80 1.36 14.96 1.87
CA MET A 80 -0.09 15.07 1.96
C MET A 80 -0.55 16.22 2.85
N VAL A 81 0.20 16.59 3.90
CA VAL A 81 -0.13 17.73 4.76
C VAL A 81 -0.31 19.02 3.96
N ILE A 82 0.47 19.21 2.89
CA ILE A 82 0.37 20.36 1.98
C ILE A 82 -1.00 20.40 1.26
N PHE A 83 -1.55 19.22 0.94
CA PHE A 83 -2.81 19.07 0.22
C PHE A 83 -4.02 18.82 1.14
N HIS A 84 -3.82 18.68 2.45
CA HIS A 84 -4.85 18.32 3.42
C HIS A 84 -6.07 19.27 3.35
N HIS A 85 -5.82 20.57 3.21
CA HIS A 85 -6.88 21.58 3.07
C HIS A 85 -7.73 21.42 1.80
N LYS A 86 -7.19 20.78 0.75
CA LYS A 86 -7.91 20.47 -0.51
C LYS A 86 -8.61 19.10 -0.50
N MET A 87 -8.29 18.25 0.48
CA MET A 87 -8.82 16.88 0.62
C MET A 87 -10.01 16.81 1.59
N SER A 88 -10.12 17.76 2.52
CA SER A 88 -11.23 17.86 3.48
C SER A 88 -12.56 18.15 2.77
N THR A 89 -13.27 17.09 2.42
CA THR A 89 -14.66 17.14 1.93
C THR A 89 -15.54 16.43 2.94
N ARG A 90 -16.74 16.98 3.23
CA ARG A 90 -17.73 16.33 4.12
C ARG A 90 -18.21 14.97 3.57
N ASP A 91 -17.97 14.73 2.28
CA ASP A 91 -18.30 13.51 1.55
C ASP A 91 -17.08 12.57 1.45
N HIS A 92 -17.19 11.42 2.11
CA HIS A 92 -16.16 10.39 2.18
C HIS A 92 -15.82 9.77 0.81
N ILE A 93 -16.79 9.71 -0.11
CA ILE A 93 -16.60 9.17 -1.47
C ILE A 93 -15.71 10.12 -2.26
N GLN A 94 -15.97 11.42 -2.14
CA GLN A 94 -15.17 12.45 -2.79
C GLN A 94 -13.74 12.51 -2.23
N GLY A 95 -13.57 12.30 -0.91
CA GLY A 95 -12.26 12.17 -0.28
C GLY A 95 -11.42 11.02 -0.87
N ILE A 96 -12.02 9.84 -1.03
CA ILE A 96 -11.34 8.68 -1.66
C ILE A 96 -11.00 8.98 -3.13
N ARG A 97 -11.88 9.64 -3.87
CA ARG A 97 -11.61 10.05 -5.26
C ARG A 97 -10.43 11.01 -5.34
N ASN A 98 -10.40 12.04 -4.49
CA ASN A 98 -9.33 13.02 -4.46
C ASN A 98 -7.99 12.37 -4.11
N LEU A 99 -7.98 11.46 -3.13
CA LEU A 99 -6.77 10.75 -2.73
C LEU A 99 -6.28 9.80 -3.83
N ASN A 100 -7.18 9.07 -4.49
CA ASN A 100 -6.81 8.24 -5.65
C ASN A 100 -6.25 9.08 -6.82
N LEU A 101 -6.81 10.26 -7.07
CA LEU A 101 -6.29 11.18 -8.08
C LEU A 101 -4.87 11.63 -7.72
N PHE A 102 -4.65 12.01 -6.47
CA PHE A 102 -3.34 12.41 -5.96
C PHE A 102 -2.32 11.28 -6.07
N LEU A 103 -2.68 10.06 -5.67
CA LEU A 103 -1.78 8.91 -5.76
C LEU A 103 -1.41 8.57 -7.20
N LYS A 104 -2.35 8.73 -8.15
CA LYS A 104 -2.04 8.61 -9.58
C LYS A 104 -1.03 9.69 -10.00
N THR A 105 -1.24 10.95 -9.62
CA THR A 105 -0.29 12.03 -9.92
C THR A 105 1.09 11.77 -9.30
N LEU A 106 1.13 11.28 -8.05
CA LEU A 106 2.37 10.97 -7.35
C LEU A 106 3.10 9.79 -8.00
N HIS A 107 2.39 8.75 -8.42
CA HIS A 107 2.95 7.64 -9.18
C HIS A 107 3.51 8.12 -10.52
N THR A 108 2.80 8.97 -11.26
CA THR A 108 3.32 9.56 -12.50
C THR A 108 4.61 10.34 -12.25
N ILE A 109 4.68 11.14 -11.19
CA ILE A 109 5.89 11.91 -10.86
C ILE A 109 7.06 10.98 -10.47
N LEU A 110 6.78 9.92 -9.71
CA LEU A 110 7.80 8.96 -9.27
C LEU A 110 8.27 8.01 -10.37
N SER A 111 7.45 7.72 -11.40
CA SER A 111 7.82 6.89 -12.55
C SER A 111 8.53 7.65 -13.68
N ASN A 112 8.63 8.98 -13.59
CA ASN A 112 9.36 9.83 -14.55
C ASN A 112 10.78 10.22 -14.08
N TYR A 113 11.26 9.59 -13.01
CA TYR A 113 12.64 9.63 -12.50
C TYR A 113 13.17 8.20 -12.40
#